data_AF-A0A3D2UP09-F1
#
_entry.id   AF-A0A3D2UP09-F1
#
_cell.length_a   1.000
_cell.length_b   1.000
_cell.length_c   1.000
_cell.angle_alpha   90.00
_cell.angle_beta   90.00
_cell.angle_gamma   90.00
#
_symmetry.space_group_name_H-M   'P 1'
#
loop_
_entity.id
_entity.type
_entity.pdbx_description
1 polymer ?
#
loop_
_entity_poly.entity_id
_entity_poly.type
_entity_poly.pdbx_seq_one_letter_code
_entity_poly.pdbx_strand_id
1 'polypeptide(L)'
;GIYKQNNNVVVIHSPEIALIFEREWEELWTGQFGPRAPSAVNQQWTILNNTPIQVLFSSEDKIVSKLIAIVNDAEVNIRFLAFSFTDDPLAQAMIDRARAGLD
;
A
#
# COMPACT_ATOMS: atom_id res chain seq x y z
N GLY A 1 20.37 14.39 0.05
CA GLY A 1 18.90 14.30 -0.14
C GLY A 1 18.41 15.15 -1.29
N ILE A 2 18.72 16.45 -1.35
CA ILE A 2 18.04 17.40 -2.27
C ILE A 2 18.31 17.14 -3.78
N TYR A 3 19.47 16.58 -4.15
CA TYR A 3 19.89 16.47 -5.56
C TYR A 3 19.89 15.03 -6.14
N LYS A 4 19.58 14.01 -5.32
CA LYS A 4 19.42 12.63 -5.77
C LYS A 4 18.22 12.03 -5.06
N GLN A 5 17.14 11.87 -5.82
CA GLN A 5 15.94 11.15 -5.41
C GLN A 5 15.94 9.83 -6.16
N ASN A 6 16.03 8.71 -5.44
CA ASN A 6 15.87 7.38 -6.01
C ASN A 6 14.37 7.04 -6.02
N ASN A 7 13.62 7.81 -6.82
CA ASN A 7 12.20 7.56 -7.01
C ASN A 7 12.02 6.32 -7.90
N ASN A 8 10.97 5.56 -7.63
CA ASN A 8 10.56 4.44 -8.46
C ASN A 8 9.27 4.82 -9.19
N VAL A 9 9.11 4.31 -10.41
CA VAL A 9 7.86 4.39 -11.16
C VAL A 9 7.47 2.98 -11.55
N VAL A 10 6.23 2.61 -11.25
CA VAL A 10 5.62 1.37 -11.73
C VAL A 10 4.57 1.77 -12.76
N VAL A 11 4.69 1.27 -13.98
CA VAL A 11 3.72 1.51 -15.05
C VAL A 11 2.89 0.26 -15.25
N ILE A 12 1.57 0.37 -15.06
CA ILE A 12 0.64 -0.74 -15.21
C ILE A 12 -0.44 -0.35 -16.22
N HIS A 13 -0.59 -1.16 -17.26
CA HIS A 13 -1.65 -0.99 -18.26
C HIS A 13 -2.88 -1.82 -17.85
N SER A 14 -3.79 -1.24 -17.08
CA SER A 14 -5.04 -1.88 -16.64
C SER A 14 -6.14 -0.83 -16.44
N PRO A 15 -7.28 -0.92 -17.14
CA PRO A 15 -8.44 -0.06 -16.90
C PRO A 15 -8.96 -0.15 -15.46
N GLU A 16 -8.88 -1.33 -14.86
CA GLU A 16 -9.33 -1.57 -13.48
C GLU A 16 -8.46 -0.80 -12.47
N ILE A 17 -7.14 -0.81 -12.66
CA ILE A 17 -6.22 -0.03 -11.82
C ILE A 17 -6.38 1.47 -12.09
N ALA A 18 -6.54 1.87 -13.35
CA ALA A 18 -6.80 3.26 -13.70
C ALA A 18 -8.05 3.80 -12.97
N LEU A 19 -9.15 3.03 -12.98
CA LEU A 19 -10.39 3.40 -12.29
C LEU A 19 -10.21 3.55 -10.77
N ILE A 20 -9.33 2.77 -10.15
CA ILE A 20 -9.01 2.92 -8.72
C ILE A 20 -8.36 4.30 -8.45
N PHE A 21 -7.40 4.72 -9.27
CA PHE A 21 -6.76 6.03 -9.12
C PHE A 21 -7.68 7.19 -9.53
N GLU A 22 -8.54 7.02 -10.54
CA GLU A 22 -9.50 8.04 -10.95
C GLU A 22 -10.52 8.35 -9.84
N ARG A 23 -10.96 7.34 -9.09
CA ARG A 23 -11.88 7.53 -7.97
C ARG A 23 -11.24 8.35 -6.84
N GLU A 24 -10.03 8.00 -6.42
CA GLU A 24 -9.27 8.78 -5.43
C GLU A 24 -9.06 10.22 -5.91
N TRP A 25 -8.75 10.39 -7.20
CA TRP A 25 -8.58 11.72 -7.78
C TRP A 25 -9.87 12.53 -7.74
N GLU A 26 -11.03 11.95 -8.05
CA GLU A 26 -12.33 12.64 -8.02
C GLU A 26 -12.70 13.07 -6.58
N GLU A 27 -12.37 12.26 -5.58
CA GLU A 27 -12.54 12.64 -4.17
C GLU A 27 -11.73 13.89 -3.83
N LEU A 28 -10.45 13.91 -4.20
CA LEU A 28 -9.60 15.09 -4.02
C LEU A 28 -10.09 16.31 -4.82
N TRP A 29 -10.52 16.08 -6.06
CA TRP A 29 -10.99 17.13 -6.97
C TRP A 29 -12.27 17.79 -6.48
N THR A 30 -13.17 17.01 -5.88
CA THR A 30 -14.43 17.48 -5.30
C THR A 30 -14.30 18.00 -3.86
N GLY A 31 -13.09 17.99 -3.30
CA GLY A 31 -12.79 18.57 -1.99
C GLY A 31 -12.99 17.62 -0.81
N GLN A 32 -13.10 16.32 -1.05
CA GLN A 32 -13.25 15.29 -0.03
C GLN A 32 -11.86 14.88 0.46
N PHE A 33 -11.35 15.57 1.48
CA PHE A 33 -9.98 15.38 1.96
C PHE A 33 -9.92 14.69 3.31
N GLY A 34 -8.86 13.89 3.47
CA GLY A 34 -8.37 13.41 4.75
C GLY A 34 -9.30 12.36 5.40
N PRO A 35 -9.21 12.19 6.73
CA PRO A 35 -9.79 11.03 7.43
C PRO A 35 -11.31 10.83 7.35
N ARG A 36 -12.03 11.78 6.74
CA ARG A 36 -13.49 11.76 6.61
C ARG A 36 -13.94 11.56 5.16
N ALA A 37 -13.01 11.41 4.21
CA ALA A 37 -13.35 11.04 2.86
C ALA A 37 -14.01 9.64 2.84
N PRO A 38 -14.86 9.34 1.85
CA PRO A 38 -15.45 8.02 1.71
C PRO A 38 -14.36 6.96 1.51
N SER A 39 -14.35 5.89 2.32
CA SER A 39 -13.43 4.79 2.09
C SER A 39 -13.88 3.93 0.92
N ALA A 40 -12.99 3.70 -0.04
CA ALA A 40 -13.21 2.78 -1.15
C ALA A 40 -12.37 1.50 -1.07
N VAL A 41 -11.74 1.23 0.08
CA VAL A 41 -10.68 0.22 0.22
C VAL A 41 -11.05 -1.20 -0.22
N ASN A 42 -12.32 -1.57 -0.08
CA ASN A 42 -12.82 -2.90 -0.47
C ASN A 42 -12.95 -3.06 -1.99
N GLN A 43 -12.83 -1.96 -2.74
CA GLN A 43 -12.91 -1.87 -4.20
C GLN A 43 -11.56 -1.48 -4.82
N GLN A 44 -10.46 -1.54 -4.06
CA GLN A 44 -9.13 -1.14 -4.52
C GLN A 44 -8.22 -2.34 -4.82
N TRP A 45 -8.75 -3.33 -5.51
CA TRP A 45 -7.99 -4.49 -5.94
C TRP A 45 -8.49 -5.03 -7.27
N THR A 46 -7.62 -5.75 -7.98
CA THR A 46 -7.94 -6.48 -9.21
C THR A 46 -7.02 -7.69 -9.35
N ILE A 47 -7.30 -8.56 -10.32
CA ILE A 47 -6.38 -9.60 -10.77
C ILE A 47 -5.93 -9.24 -12.18
N LEU A 48 -4.63 -8.97 -12.35
CA LEU A 48 -4.02 -8.68 -13.64
C LEU A 48 -3.08 -9.83 -13.99
N ASN A 49 -3.34 -10.55 -15.10
CA ASN A 49 -2.53 -11.70 -15.53
C ASN A 49 -2.27 -12.70 -14.38
N ASN A 50 -3.34 -13.12 -13.69
CA ASN A 50 -3.31 -14.02 -12.53
C ASN A 50 -2.54 -13.50 -11.30
N THR A 51 -2.11 -12.24 -11.32
CA THR A 51 -1.45 -11.59 -10.18
C THR A 51 -2.47 -10.70 -9.46
N PRO A 52 -2.76 -10.95 -8.17
CA PRO A 52 -3.59 -10.04 -7.39
C PRO A 52 -2.83 -8.74 -7.15
N ILE A 53 -3.47 -7.61 -7.45
CA ILE A 53 -2.91 -6.28 -7.23
C ILE A 53 -3.90 -5.51 -6.34
N GLN A 54 -3.40 -4.94 -5.26
CA GLN A 54 -4.16 -4.05 -4.37
C GLN A 54 -3.48 -2.68 -4.35
N VAL A 55 -4.28 -1.62 -4.45
CA VAL A 55 -3.84 -0.23 -4.32
C VAL A 55 -4.39 0.31 -3.01
N LEU A 56 -3.57 0.99 -2.21
CA LEU A 56 -3.98 1.47 -0.88
C LEU A 56 -3.66 2.95 -0.75
N PHE A 57 -4.68 3.76 -0.42
CA PHE A 57 -4.56 5.18 -0.12
C PHE A 57 -4.71 5.40 1.39
N SER A 58 -3.93 6.32 1.96
CA SER A 58 -3.79 6.42 3.43
C SER A 58 -4.61 7.52 4.09
N SER A 59 -5.27 8.38 3.32
CA SER A 59 -5.86 9.62 3.87
C SER A 59 -7.03 9.35 4.81
N GLU A 60 -7.83 8.33 4.51
CA GLU A 60 -9.07 7.93 5.17
C GLU A 60 -9.01 6.53 5.79
N ASP A 61 -8.11 5.69 5.30
CA ASP A 61 -7.97 4.32 5.76
C ASP A 61 -6.78 4.10 6.71
N LYS A 62 -6.95 3.17 7.65
CA LYS A 62 -5.89 2.69 8.54
C LYS A 62 -4.95 1.71 7.82
N ILE A 63 -4.26 2.15 6.77
CA ILE A 63 -3.48 1.27 5.88
C ILE A 63 -2.41 0.47 6.61
N VAL A 64 -1.79 1.02 7.66
CA VAL A 64 -0.79 0.31 8.46
C VAL A 64 -1.31 -1.02 9.00
N SER A 65 -2.57 -1.10 9.47
CA SER A 65 -3.11 -2.37 9.97
C SER A 65 -3.29 -3.42 8.88
N LYS A 66 -3.56 -2.98 7.64
CA LYS A 66 -3.61 -3.87 6.46
C LYS A 66 -2.21 -4.37 6.09
N LEU A 67 -1.20 -3.50 6.14
CA LEU A 67 0.20 -3.90 5.92
C LEU A 67 0.67 -4.91 6.96
N ILE A 68 0.34 -4.71 8.24
CA ILE A 68 0.66 -5.67 9.31
C ILE A 68 0.00 -7.03 9.05
N ALA A 69 -1.25 -7.05 8.58
CA ALA A 69 -1.91 -8.30 8.21
C ALA A 69 -1.18 -9.02 7.07
N ILE A 70 -0.77 -8.29 6.02
CA ILE A 70 0.01 -8.84 4.89
C ILE A 70 1.36 -9.39 5.36
N VAL A 71 2.07 -8.66 6.23
CA VAL A 71 3.34 -9.10 6.82
C VAL A 71 3.15 -10.38 7.62
N ASN A 72 2.10 -10.46 8.44
CA ASN A 72 1.83 -11.64 9.25
C ASN A 72 1.40 -12.87 8.45
N ASP A 73 0.79 -12.68 7.28
CA ASP A 73 0.38 -13.74 6.36
C ASP A 73 1.53 -14.27 5.48
N ALA A 74 2.65 -13.55 5.40
CA ALA A 74 3.79 -13.98 4.62
C ALA A 74 4.36 -15.32 5.15
N GLU A 75 4.72 -16.21 4.21
CA GLU A 75 5.25 -17.55 4.51
C GLU A 75 6.72 -17.73 4.11
N VAL A 76 7.22 -16.98 3.13
CA VAL A 76 8.54 -17.22 2.52
C VAL A 76 9.49 -16.04 2.67
N ASN A 77 9.09 -14.88 2.16
CA ASN A 77 9.93 -13.68 2.19
C ASN A 77 9.09 -12.40 2.22
N ILE A 78 9.69 -11.33 2.73
CA ILE A 78 9.12 -9.98 2.76
C ILE A 78 10.14 -8.99 2.23
N ARG A 79 9.93 -8.51 1.00
CA ARG A 79 10.75 -7.47 0.39
C ARG A 79 10.05 -6.12 0.52
N PHE A 80 10.73 -5.16 1.13
CA PHE A 80 10.21 -3.81 1.32
C PHE A 80 11.29 -2.76 1.02
N LEU A 81 10.82 -1.59 0.59
CA LEU A 81 11.65 -0.41 0.38
C LEU A 81 10.98 0.75 1.12
N ALA A 82 11.71 1.39 2.02
CA ALA A 82 11.25 2.56 2.75
C ALA A 82 12.35 3.61 2.80
N PHE A 83 11.98 4.89 2.64
CA PHE A 83 12.91 5.99 2.87
C PHE A 83 13.22 6.14 4.36
N SER A 84 12.19 6.03 5.19
CA SER A 84 12.26 5.98 6.64
C SER A 84 11.25 4.95 7.13
N PHE A 85 11.65 4.14 8.12
CA PHE A 85 10.81 3.11 8.71
C PHE A 85 10.62 3.44 10.18
N THR A 86 9.45 3.98 10.54
CA THR A 86 9.20 4.57 11.87
C THR A 86 7.93 4.06 12.54
N ASP A 87 7.20 3.14 11.90
CA ASP A 87 5.98 2.57 12.48
C ASP A 87 6.35 1.37 13.38
N ASP A 88 6.29 1.55 14.69
CA ASP A 88 6.68 0.52 15.67
C ASP A 88 5.85 -0.77 15.55
N PRO A 89 4.51 -0.72 15.38
CA PRO A 89 3.72 -1.93 15.19
C PRO A 89 4.11 -2.74 13.94
N LEU A 90 4.32 -2.07 12.81
CA LEU A 90 4.80 -2.73 11.60
C LEU A 90 6.23 -3.25 11.76
N ALA A 91 7.11 -2.50 12.43
CA ALA A 91 8.47 -2.95 12.73
C ALA A 91 8.47 -4.24 13.55
N GLN A 92 7.62 -4.31 14.58
CA GLN A 92 7.50 -5.48 15.42
C GLN A 92 7.01 -6.70 14.61
N ALA A 93 6.01 -6.52 13.74
CA ALA A 93 5.54 -7.59 12.86
C ALA A 93 6.66 -8.11 11.93
N MET A 94 7.45 -7.21 11.34
CA MET A 94 8.60 -7.58 10.49
C MET A 94 9.67 -8.37 11.27
N ILE A 95 10.00 -7.92 12.49
CA ILE A 95 10.95 -8.60 13.38
C ILE A 95 10.46 -10.01 13.74
N ASP A 96 9.17 -10.15 14.04
CA ASP A 96 8.58 -11.44 14.40
C ASP A 96 8.62 -12.42 13.23
N ARG A 97 8.36 -11.95 12.00
CA ARG A 97 8.51 -12.77 10.78
C ARG A 97 9.96 -13.17 10.52
N ALA A 98 10.91 -12.24 10.66
CA ALA A 98 12.33 -12.54 10.50
C ALA A 98 12.80 -13.59 11.53
N ARG A 99 12.35 -13.50 12.80
CA ARG A 99 12.63 -14.50 13.84
C ARG A 99 12.01 -15.86 13.55
N ALA A 100 10.90 -15.90 12.81
CA ALA A 100 10.28 -17.13 12.33
C ALA A 100 11.00 -17.75 11.12
N GLY A 101 12.06 -17.11 10.62
CA GLY A 101 12.92 -17.66 9.56
C GLY A 101 12.56 -17.19 8.14
N LEU A 102 11.69 -16.18 8.00
CA LEU A 102 11.44 -15.55 6.71
C LEU A 102 12.59 -14.63 6.31
N ASP A 103 12.83 -14.54 5.00
CA ASP A 103 13.85 -13.70 4.36
C ASP A 103 13.33 -12.29 4.01
#